data_AF-A0A658NKS7-F1
#
_entry.id   AF-A0A658NKS7-F1
#
_cell.length_a   1.000
_cell.length_b   1.000
_cell.length_c   1.000
_cell.angle_alpha   90.00
_cell.angle_beta   90.00
_cell.angle_gamma   90.00
#
_symmetry.space_group_name_H-M   'P 1'
#
loop_
_entity.id
_entity.type
_entity.pdbx_description
1 polymer ?
#
loop_
_entity_poly.entity_id
_entity_poly.type
_entity_poly.pdbx_seq_one_letter_code
_entity_poly.pdbx_strand_id
1 'polypeptide(L)' 'GYQLGVHAIGDRANREVLDVYERVLARHPKKDLRFRIEHAQHLDPADVPRFARLPVLAMMQGIHCPSDAPFVAARLGEKR' A
#
# COMPACT_ATOMS: atom_id res chain seq x y z
N GLY A 1 21.14 5.18 6.62
CA GLY A 1 20.85 5.04 5.18
C GLY A 1 19.53 5.73 4.87
N TYR A 2 19.14 5.81 3.60
CA TYR A 2 17.86 6.40 3.19
C TYR A 2 16.69 5.44 3.44
N GLN A 3 15.50 6.00 3.66
CA GLN A 3 14.25 5.24 3.72
C GLN A 3 13.62 5.14 2.33
N LEU A 4 13.00 4.00 2.03
CA LEU A 4 12.27 3.78 0.79
C LEU A 4 10.76 3.88 1.02
N GLY A 5 10.11 4.78 0.28
CA GLY A 5 8.65 4.84 0.15
C GLY A 5 8.27 4.69 -1.31
N VAL A 6 7.20 3.95 -1.57
CA VAL A 6 6.68 3.74 -2.94
C VAL A 6 5.24 4.23 -2.99
N HIS A 7 4.93 5.05 -4.00
CA HIS A 7 3.58 5.50 -4.29
C HIS A 7 2.74 4.37 -4.91
N ALA A 8 1.63 4.00 -4.28
CA ALA A 8 0.68 3.03 -4.83
C ALA A 8 -0.77 3.33 -4.42
N ILE A 9 -1.63 3.52 -5.43
CA ILE A 9 -3.06 3.81 -5.23
C ILE A 9 -3.93 2.59 -5.53
N GLY A 10 -3.75 1.94 -6.69
CA GLY A 10 -4.56 0.79 -7.09
C GLY A 10 -4.26 -0.48 -6.30
N ASP A 11 -5.24 -1.38 -6.21
CA ASP A 11 -5.16 -2.68 -5.54
C ASP A 11 -3.98 -3.53 -6.06
N ARG A 12 -3.87 -3.69 -7.38
CA ARG A 12 -2.74 -4.42 -7.99
C ARG A 12 -1.41 -3.72 -7.71
N ALA A 13 -1.37 -2.39 -7.76
CA ALA A 13 -0.13 -1.65 -7.49
C ALA A 13 0.36 -1.90 -6.05
N ASN A 14 -0.56 -1.87 -5.08
CA ASN A 14 -0.24 -2.20 -3.69
C ASN A 14 0.26 -3.64 -3.54
N ARG A 15 -0.41 -4.60 -4.19
CA ARG A 15 -0.01 -6.02 -4.19
C ARG A 15 1.42 -6.21 -4.70
N GLU A 16 1.76 -5.63 -5.84
CA GLU A 16 3.10 -5.74 -6.45
C GLU A 16 4.19 -5.16 -5.53
N VAL A 17 3.92 -4.05 -4.86
CA VAL A 17 4.86 -3.44 -3.91
C VAL A 17 5.04 -4.32 -2.67
N LEU A 18 3.96 -4.86 -2.11
CA LEU A 18 4.03 -5.81 -0.99
C LEU A 18 4.83 -7.07 -1.37
N ASP A 19 4.66 -7.59 -2.58
CA ASP A 19 5.41 -8.75 -3.08
C ASP A 19 6.91 -8.44 -3.20
N VAL A 20 7.27 -7.24 -3.66
CA VAL A 20 8.67 -6.78 -3.68
C VAL A 20 9.23 -6.69 -2.26
N TYR A 21 8.51 -6.06 -1.33
CA TYR A 21 8.96 -5.92 0.06
C TYR A 21 9.11 -7.27 0.76
N GLU A 22 8.18 -8.20 0.56
CA GLU A 22 8.26 -9.57 1.10
C GLU A 22 9.52 -10.29 0.61
N ARG A 23 9.82 -10.22 -0.69
CA ARG A 23 11.05 -10.79 -1.26
C ARG A 23 12.32 -10.17 -0.68
N VAL A 24 12.32 -8.86 -0.44
CA VAL A 24 13.50 -8.15 0.10
C VAL A 24 13.70 -8.47 1.59
N LEU A 25 12.62 -8.48 2.38
CA LEU A 25 12.66 -8.79 3.81
C LEU A 25 13.08 -10.24 4.05
N ALA A 26 12.64 -11.18 3.21
CA ALA A 26 13.08 -12.58 3.26
C ALA A 26 14.60 -12.72 3.06
N ARG A 27 15.22 -11.86 2.23
CA ARG A 27 16.68 -11.84 2.01
C ARG A 27 17.45 -11.11 3.12
N HIS A 28 16.79 -10.26 3.89
CA HIS A 28 17.40 -9.41 4.92
C HIS A 28 16.60 -9.37 6.23
N PRO A 29 16.35 -10.51 6.90
CA PRO A 29 15.37 -10.62 8.00
C PRO A 29 15.72 -9.83 9.28
N LYS A 30 16.97 -9.39 9.44
CA LYS A 30 17.42 -8.64 10.64
C LYS A 30 17.44 -7.11 10.43
N LYS A 31 17.07 -6.61 9.27
CA LYS A 31 17.08 -5.16 8.99
C LYS A 31 15.69 -4.57 9.19
N ASP A 32 15.60 -3.60 10.11
CA ASP A 32 14.45 -2.70 10.15
C ASP A 32 14.59 -1.66 9.02
N LEU A 33 13.97 -1.96 7.87
CA LEU A 33 14.04 -1.13 6.67
C LEU A 33 12.95 -0.04 6.66
N ARG A 34 11.96 -0.13 7.56
CA ARG A 34 10.85 0.83 7.68
C ARG A 34 10.20 1.18 6.34
N PHE A 35 9.90 0.16 5.53
CA PHE A 35 9.29 0.34 4.22
C PHE A 35 7.92 0.99 4.33
N ARG A 36 7.61 1.82 3.34
CA ARG A 36 6.36 2.57 3.29
C ARG A 36 5.68 2.41 1.94
N ILE A 37 4.36 2.37 1.96
CA ILE A 37 3.53 2.56 0.79
C ILE A 37 2.77 3.87 0.97
N GLU A 38 3.01 4.82 0.08
CA GLU A 38 2.34 6.11 0.06
C GLU A 38 0.97 5.95 -0.61
N HIS A 39 -0.02 6.63 -0.04
CA HIS A 39 -1.46 6.54 -0.30
C HIS A 39 -2.10 5.26 0.22
N ALA A 40 -1.66 4.09 -0.24
CA ALA A 40 -2.28 2.80 0.10
C ALA A 40 -3.83 2.87 0.01
N GLN A 41 -4.32 3.53 -1.04
CA GLN A 41 -5.68 4.09 -1.06
C GLN A 41 -6.76 3.07 -1.45
N HIS A 42 -6.46 2.18 -2.41
CA HIS A 42 -7.33 1.09 -2.80
C HIS A 42 -6.58 -0.22 -2.59
N LEU A 43 -7.07 -1.01 -1.63
CA LEU A 43 -6.48 -2.27 -1.22
C LEU A 43 -7.46 -3.39 -1.47
N ASP A 44 -6.95 -4.52 -1.93
CA ASP A 44 -7.64 -5.79 -1.82
C ASP A 44 -7.72 -6.17 -0.33
N PRO A 45 -8.90 -6.57 0.19
CA PRO A 45 -9.05 -7.01 1.58
C PRO A 45 -8.04 -8.09 2.01
N ALA A 46 -7.62 -8.97 1.09
CA ALA A 46 -6.63 -10.00 1.36
C ALA A 46 -5.22 -9.45 1.59
N ASP A 47 -4.91 -8.24 1.12
CA ASP A 47 -3.61 -7.60 1.30
C ASP A 47 -3.50 -6.77 2.59
N VAL A 48 -4.63 -6.35 3.19
CA VAL A 48 -4.63 -5.55 4.43
C VAL A 48 -3.82 -6.20 5.56
N PRO A 49 -3.97 -7.51 5.87
CA PRO A 49 -3.18 -8.15 6.93
C PRO A 49 -1.68 -8.22 6.62
N ARG A 50 -1.27 -8.10 5.35
CA ARG A 50 0.13 -8.20 4.94
C ARG A 50 0.96 -7.02 5.43
N PHE A 51 0.37 -5.83 5.59
CA PHE A 51 1.08 -4.65 6.12
C PHE A 51 1.65 -4.93 7.52
N ALA A 52 0.85 -5.53 8.40
CA ALA A 52 1.29 -5.91 9.74
C ALA A 52 2.31 -7.07 9.73
N ARG A 53 2.10 -8.07 8.85
CA ARG A 53 3.00 -9.23 8.72
C ARG A 53 4.39 -8.86 8.20
N LEU A 54 4.47 -7.88 7.29
CA LEU A 54 5.68 -7.43 6.61
C LEU A 54 6.32 -6.16 7.22
N PRO A 55 5.98 -5.81 8.46
CA PRO A 55 6.08 -4.46 9.03
C PRO A 55 6.15 -3.27 8.05
N VAL A 56 5.22 -3.20 7.09
CA VAL A 56 5.14 -2.12 6.10
C VAL A 56 4.19 -1.03 6.60
N LEU A 57 4.60 0.23 6.51
CA LEU A 57 3.79 1.37 6.91
C LEU A 57 2.86 1.81 5.75
N ALA A 58 1.56 1.87 6.01
CA ALA A 58 0.59 2.50 5.12
C ALA A 58 0.52 4.01 5.40
N MET A 59 1.06 4.83 4.50
CA MET A 59 1.07 6.30 4.63
C MET A 59 -0.13 6.90 3.90
N MET A 60 -1.26 6.98 4.61
CA MET A 60 -2.56 7.39 4.05
C MET A 60 -2.81 8.90 4.17
N GLN A 61 -3.61 9.45 3.24
CA GLN A 61 -4.04 10.85 3.26
C GLN A 61 -5.56 10.91 3.40
N GLY A 62 -6.05 11.17 4.62
CA GLY A 62 -7.48 11.12 4.93
C GLY A 62 -8.35 12.05 4.09
N ILE A 63 -7.80 13.18 3.60
CA ILE A 63 -8.50 14.14 2.75
C ILE A 63 -8.94 13.56 1.40
N HIS A 64 -8.32 12.47 0.94
CA HIS A 64 -8.68 11.82 -0.32
C HIS A 64 -10.06 11.15 -0.27
N CYS A 65 -10.51 10.72 0.92
CA CYS A 65 -11.84 10.14 1.07
C CYS A 65 -12.94 11.13 0.63
N PRO A 66 -13.03 12.36 1.18
CA PRO A 66 -14.01 13.33 0.72
C PRO A 66 -13.67 13.97 -0.63
N SER A 67 -12.39 14.20 -0.97
CA SER A 67 -12.06 14.87 -2.25
C SER A 67 -12.33 13.97 -3.46
N ASP A 68 -12.15 12.66 -3.32
CA ASP A 68 -12.26 11.72 -4.43
C ASP A 68 -13.67 11.13 -4.57
N ALA A 69 -14.47 11.18 -3.49
CA ALA A 69 -15.83 10.69 -3.46
C ALA A 69 -16.68 11.06 -4.70
N PRO A 70 -16.64 12.30 -5.23
CA PRO A 70 -17.46 12.68 -6.39
C PRO A 70 -17.14 11.91 -7.69
N PHE A 71 -15.93 11.35 -7.83
CA PHE A 71 -15.49 10.70 -9.06
C PHE A 71 -15.09 9.24 -8.90
N VAL A 72 -15.00 8.70 -7.68
CA VAL A 72 -14.62 7.30 -7.43
C VAL A 72 -15.55 6.32 -8.14
N ALA A 73 -16.88 6.47 -7.99
CA ALA A 73 -17.84 5.57 -8.63
C ALA A 73 -17.75 5.60 -10.16
N ALA A 74 -17.57 6.80 -10.73
CA ALA A 74 -17.44 6.98 -12.18
C ALA A 74 -16.15 6.35 -12.75
N ARG A 75 -15.07 6.29 -11.97
CA ARG A 75 -13.76 5.78 -12.44
C ARG A 75 -13.51 4.32 -12.10
N LEU A 76 -14.05 3.82 -10.99
CA LEU A 76 -13.73 2.50 -10.45
C LEU A 76 -14.95 1.56 -10.44
N GLY A 77 -16.16 2.09 -10.64
CA GLY A 77 -17.39 1.33 -10.56
C GLY A 77 -17.83 1.04 -9.12
N GLU A 78 -19.06 0.52 -9.00
CA GLU A 78 -19.71 0.15 -7.73
C GLU A 78 -19.15 -1.17 -7.14
N LYS A 79 -18.59 -2.03 -7.99
CA LYS A 79 -18.01 -3.31 -7.58
C LYS A 79 -16.50 -3.23 -7.63
N ARG A 80 -15.88 -3.65 -6.54
CA ARG A 80 -14.44 -3.87 -6.42
C ARG A 80 -14.20 -5.35 -6.20
#